data_AF-A0A3N5NFJ6-F1
#
_entry.id   AF-A0A3N5NFJ6-F1
#
_cell.length_a   1.000
_cell.length_b   1.000
_cell.length_c   1.000
_cell.angle_alpha   90.00
_cell.angle_beta   90.00
_cell.angle_gamma   90.00
#
_symmetry.space_group_name_H-M   'P 1'
#
loop_
_entity.id
_entity.type
_entity.pdbx_description
1 polymer ?
#
loop_
_entity_poly.entity_id
_entity_poly.type
_entity_poly.pdbx_seq_one_letter_code
_entity_poly.pdbx_strand_id
1 'polypeptide(L)'
;MNKPVLLMIMALTICSLILPGATAQDTMLCVGHHWTEDEANLKMKQFASAWGNRESWEARAAMIRKGIKEGMQLDRMPVIHGEFSPVIHSSRAMDGYTVENIAIESFPGFYITGNLYKPVSLKEKNPAVLCPHGHAADKRFAEDVLKRSAALARMGAIVFAYDMIGYGESHQVNHRMPIVLLLQTWNSRRVLEYLLSRPDVDPDRIGMTGGSGGGTQTFILAALE
;
A
#
# COMPACT_ATOMS: atom_id res chain seq x y z
N MET A 1 -20.98 -53.19 -64.12
CA MET A 1 -22.21 -53.21 -63.30
C MET A 1 -21.94 -52.49 -61.98
N ASN A 2 -22.71 -51.42 -61.75
CA ASN A 2 -23.17 -50.81 -60.48
C ASN A 2 -22.28 -50.73 -59.21
N LYS A 3 -21.74 -49.51 -59.02
CA LYS A 3 -21.72 -48.59 -57.85
C LYS A 3 -21.31 -49.01 -56.41
N PRO A 4 -20.79 -48.04 -55.61
CA PRO A 4 -19.90 -48.23 -54.45
C PRO A 4 -20.48 -47.75 -53.09
N VAL A 5 -19.87 -48.12 -51.96
CA VAL A 5 -20.01 -47.48 -50.61
C VAL A 5 -18.70 -47.77 -49.83
N LEU A 6 -17.76 -46.84 -49.64
CA LEU A 6 -17.70 -45.72 -48.69
C LEU A 6 -17.57 -46.16 -47.21
N LEU A 7 -16.34 -46.12 -46.68
CA LEU A 7 -15.92 -45.90 -45.27
C LEU A 7 -14.38 -46.08 -45.26
N MET A 8 -13.49 -45.31 -44.64
CA MET A 8 -13.52 -44.04 -43.92
C MET A 8 -12.03 -43.71 -43.66
N ILE A 9 -11.41 -42.86 -44.49
CA ILE A 9 -10.07 -42.31 -44.25
C ILE A 9 -10.21 -40.78 -44.25
N MET A 10 -10.50 -40.22 -43.09
CA MET A 10 -10.38 -38.81 -42.69
C MET A 10 -10.31 -38.87 -41.16
N ALA A 11 -9.34 -38.31 -40.46
CA ALA A 11 -8.69 -37.05 -40.70
C ALA A 11 -7.28 -37.06 -40.10
N LEU A 12 -6.30 -36.70 -40.92
CA LEU A 12 -5.04 -36.16 -40.46
C LEU A 12 -4.78 -34.91 -41.31
N THR A 13 -4.41 -33.83 -40.62
CA THR A 13 -4.01 -32.51 -41.13
C THR A 13 -5.12 -31.63 -41.72
N ILE A 14 -5.48 -30.56 -40.98
CA ILE A 14 -5.35 -29.16 -41.40
C ILE A 14 -5.60 -28.23 -40.19
N CYS A 15 -4.66 -27.29 -40.00
CA CYS A 15 -4.75 -26.00 -39.30
C CYS A 15 -5.29 -25.99 -37.86
N SER A 16 -4.45 -25.79 -36.85
CA SER A 16 -3.88 -24.47 -36.49
C SER A 16 -4.96 -23.40 -36.28
N LEU A 17 -4.99 -22.85 -35.07
CA LEU A 17 -5.56 -21.55 -34.68
C LEU A 17 -7.08 -21.49 -34.46
N ILE A 18 -7.57 -22.07 -33.36
CA ILE A 18 -8.56 -21.39 -32.50
C ILE A 18 -8.28 -21.74 -31.04
N LEU A 19 -7.18 -21.20 -30.49
CA LEU A 19 -7.20 -20.85 -29.07
C LEU A 19 -8.05 -19.57 -28.98
N PRO A 20 -9.19 -19.56 -28.26
CA PRO A 20 -9.82 -18.29 -27.91
C PRO A 20 -8.75 -17.49 -27.15
N GLY A 21 -8.46 -16.30 -27.68
CA GLY A 21 -7.20 -15.61 -27.48
C GLY A 21 -6.64 -15.73 -26.07
N ALA A 22 -5.37 -16.11 -25.99
CA ALA A 22 -4.50 -15.47 -25.02
C ALA A 22 -4.59 -13.98 -25.34
N THR A 23 -5.54 -13.28 -24.71
CA THR A 23 -5.47 -11.84 -24.61
C THR A 23 -4.20 -11.61 -23.80
N ALA A 24 -3.09 -11.35 -24.48
CA ALA A 24 -2.05 -10.52 -23.90
C ALA A 24 -2.82 -9.38 -23.25
N GLN A 25 -2.63 -9.20 -21.94
CA GLN A 25 -3.36 -8.20 -21.20
C GLN A 25 -3.11 -6.89 -21.92
N ASP A 26 -4.10 -6.41 -22.70
CA ASP A 26 -4.08 -5.04 -23.23
C ASP A 26 -3.73 -4.22 -22.02
N THR A 27 -2.61 -3.51 -22.07
CA THR A 27 -2.06 -2.88 -20.87
C THR A 27 -3.09 -1.88 -20.38
N MET A 28 -3.93 -2.30 -19.42
CA MET A 28 -4.94 -1.47 -18.75
C MET A 28 -4.29 -0.37 -17.88
N LEU A 29 -2.98 -0.22 -17.98
CA LEU A 29 -2.17 0.76 -17.29
C LEU A 29 -2.44 2.14 -17.88
N CYS A 30 -3.17 2.95 -17.13
CA CYS A 30 -3.32 4.38 -17.38
C CYS A 30 -2.04 5.08 -16.87
N VAL A 31 -1.08 5.33 -17.74
CA VAL A 31 0.22 5.93 -17.37
C VAL A 31 0.24 7.43 -17.65
N GLY A 32 0.76 8.22 -16.70
CA GLY A 32 0.91 9.66 -16.86
C GLY A 32 -0.42 10.41 -16.95
N HIS A 33 -0.49 11.42 -17.79
CA HIS A 33 -1.72 12.18 -18.08
C HIS A 33 -2.63 11.41 -19.05
N HIS A 34 -2.97 10.17 -18.71
CA HIS A 34 -3.66 9.24 -19.60
C HIS A 34 -5.04 9.75 -20.06
N TRP A 35 -5.74 10.48 -19.19
CA TRP A 35 -7.00 11.16 -19.51
C TRP A 35 -6.86 12.66 -19.28
N THR A 36 -7.44 13.45 -20.18
CA THR A 36 -7.81 14.84 -19.91
C THR A 36 -8.87 14.91 -18.79
N GLU A 37 -9.11 16.09 -18.23
CA GLU A 37 -10.13 16.27 -17.20
C GLU A 37 -11.54 15.89 -17.68
N ASP A 38 -11.87 16.22 -18.94
CA ASP A 38 -13.16 15.87 -19.54
C ASP A 38 -13.30 14.36 -19.77
N GLU A 39 -12.25 13.69 -20.24
CA GLU A 39 -12.23 12.23 -20.39
C GLU A 39 -12.33 11.53 -19.03
N ALA A 40 -11.60 12.02 -18.03
CA ALA A 40 -11.65 11.50 -16.68
C ALA A 40 -13.06 11.66 -16.08
N ASN A 41 -13.73 12.79 -16.32
CA ASN A 41 -15.12 13.01 -15.90
C ASN A 41 -16.07 11.98 -16.53
N LEU A 42 -15.94 11.70 -17.83
CA LEU A 42 -16.71 10.67 -18.50
C LEU A 42 -16.42 9.27 -17.93
N LYS A 43 -15.15 8.96 -17.65
CA LYS A 43 -14.74 7.68 -17.05
C LYS A 43 -15.22 7.52 -15.62
N MET A 44 -15.20 8.56 -14.81
CA MET A 44 -15.73 8.54 -13.45
C MET A 44 -17.25 8.32 -13.45
N LYS A 45 -17.98 8.92 -14.39
CA LYS A 45 -19.42 8.65 -14.58
C LYS A 45 -19.66 7.20 -15.02
N GLN A 46 -18.83 6.68 -15.92
CA GLN A 46 -18.87 5.27 -16.32
C GLN A 46 -18.65 4.35 -15.10
N PHE A 47 -17.63 4.61 -14.27
CA PHE A 47 -17.41 3.84 -13.04
C PHE A 47 -18.59 3.95 -12.09
N ALA A 48 -19.11 5.15 -11.84
CA ALA A 48 -20.24 5.37 -10.95
C ALA A 48 -21.50 4.60 -11.38
N SER A 49 -21.68 4.33 -12.68
CA SER A 49 -22.79 3.51 -13.18
C SER A 49 -22.67 2.02 -12.85
N ALA A 50 -21.51 1.54 -12.40
CA ALA A 50 -21.27 0.13 -12.08
C ALA A 50 -21.85 -0.31 -10.72
N TRP A 51 -22.38 0.60 -9.92
CA TRP A 51 -23.08 0.29 -8.67
C TRP A 51 -24.28 1.24 -8.49
N GLY A 52 -25.36 0.75 -7.88
CA GLY A 52 -26.59 1.53 -7.64
C GLY A 52 -27.11 1.46 -6.21
N ASN A 53 -26.49 0.62 -5.38
CA ASN A 53 -26.85 0.42 -3.99
C ASN A 53 -25.61 -0.04 -3.19
N ARG A 54 -25.78 -0.18 -1.88
CA ARG A 54 -24.70 -0.61 -0.98
C ARG A 54 -24.09 -1.96 -1.38
N GLU A 55 -24.92 -2.96 -1.67
CA GLU A 55 -24.48 -4.32 -1.99
C GLU A 55 -23.60 -4.36 -3.25
N SER A 56 -24.06 -3.73 -4.35
CA SER A 56 -23.29 -3.64 -5.60
C SER A 56 -21.99 -2.84 -5.44
N TRP A 57 -22.00 -1.80 -4.60
CA TRP A 57 -20.78 -1.06 -4.27
C TRP A 57 -19.79 -1.90 -3.45
N GLU A 58 -20.26 -2.63 -2.44
CA GLU A 58 -19.44 -3.52 -1.61
C GLU A 58 -18.82 -4.65 -2.46
N ALA A 59 -19.59 -5.23 -3.39
CA ALA A 59 -19.09 -6.23 -4.34
C ALA A 59 -17.99 -5.66 -5.24
N ARG A 60 -18.17 -4.43 -5.76
CA ARG A 60 -17.15 -3.75 -6.55
C ARG A 60 -15.90 -3.43 -5.74
N ALA A 61 -16.05 -2.95 -4.51
CA ALA A 61 -14.95 -2.67 -3.61
C ALA A 61 -14.15 -3.95 -3.28
N ALA A 62 -14.84 -5.07 -3.02
CA ALA A 62 -14.20 -6.37 -2.81
C ALA A 62 -13.38 -6.82 -4.02
N MET A 63 -13.92 -6.65 -5.25
CA MET A 63 -13.19 -6.93 -6.48
C MET A 63 -11.93 -6.07 -6.63
N ILE A 64 -12.02 -4.76 -6.33
CA ILE A 64 -10.86 -3.85 -6.39
C ILE A 64 -9.79 -4.28 -5.37
N ARG A 65 -10.18 -4.52 -4.11
CA ARG A 65 -9.26 -4.98 -3.05
C ARG A 65 -8.56 -6.27 -3.43
N LYS A 66 -9.30 -7.24 -3.97
CA LYS A 66 -8.74 -8.50 -4.47
C LYS A 66 -7.71 -8.24 -5.57
N GLY A 67 -8.05 -7.41 -6.57
CA GLY A 67 -7.12 -7.05 -7.65
C GLY A 67 -5.86 -6.33 -7.17
N ILE A 68 -5.95 -5.47 -6.15
CA ILE A 68 -4.80 -4.82 -5.51
C ILE A 68 -3.88 -5.88 -4.90
N LYS A 69 -4.43 -6.80 -4.07
CA LYS A 69 -3.65 -7.86 -3.41
C LYS A 69 -2.98 -8.80 -4.42
N GLU A 70 -3.73 -9.26 -5.41
CA GLU A 70 -3.23 -10.17 -6.46
C GLU A 70 -2.19 -9.48 -7.35
N GLY A 71 -2.44 -8.25 -7.78
CA GLY A 71 -1.57 -7.50 -8.68
C GLY A 71 -0.20 -7.19 -8.08
N MET A 72 -0.13 -6.90 -6.78
CA MET A 72 1.14 -6.74 -6.07
C MET A 72 1.70 -8.04 -5.49
N GLN A 73 0.99 -9.16 -5.63
CA GLN A 73 1.34 -10.46 -5.04
C GLN A 73 1.53 -10.39 -3.51
N LEU A 74 0.63 -9.69 -2.82
CA LEU A 74 0.76 -9.41 -1.38
C LEU A 74 0.88 -10.69 -0.53
N ASP A 75 0.18 -11.75 -0.93
CA ASP A 75 0.16 -13.04 -0.23
C ASP A 75 1.48 -13.84 -0.38
N ARG A 76 2.46 -13.31 -1.13
CA ARG A 76 3.81 -13.89 -1.27
C ARG A 76 4.80 -13.36 -0.24
N MET A 77 4.41 -12.35 0.55
CA MET A 77 5.25 -11.90 1.66
C MET A 77 5.37 -12.98 2.74
N PRO A 78 6.53 -13.07 3.42
CA PRO A 78 6.75 -14.09 4.44
C PRO A 78 5.77 -13.92 5.60
N VAL A 79 5.38 -15.05 6.19
CA VAL A 79 4.69 -15.06 7.48
C VAL A 79 5.68 -14.60 8.54
N ILE A 80 5.28 -13.62 9.35
CA ILE A 80 6.11 -13.07 10.41
C ILE A 80 5.75 -13.73 11.73
N HIS A 81 6.77 -14.05 12.52
CA HIS A 81 6.62 -14.61 13.85
C HIS A 81 7.35 -13.74 14.87
N GLY A 82 6.80 -13.66 16.09
CA GLY A 82 7.42 -12.94 17.20
C GLY A 82 7.04 -11.47 17.33
N GLU A 83 7.61 -10.84 18.36
CA GLU A 83 7.39 -9.44 18.71
C GLU A 83 8.30 -8.50 17.89
N PHE A 84 7.85 -7.26 17.64
CA PHE A 84 8.58 -6.28 16.84
C PHE A 84 9.97 -5.90 17.35
N SER A 85 10.23 -6.05 18.67
CA SER A 85 11.52 -5.74 19.32
C SER A 85 12.16 -4.44 18.80
N PRO A 86 11.44 -3.29 18.86
CA PRO A 86 11.86 -2.06 18.19
C PRO A 86 13.17 -1.53 18.76
N VAL A 87 14.05 -1.05 17.89
CA VAL A 87 15.24 -0.28 18.31
C VAL A 87 14.83 1.18 18.42
N ILE A 88 14.78 1.71 19.65
CA ILE A 88 14.37 3.10 19.92
C ILE A 88 15.50 3.82 20.64
N HIS A 89 15.92 4.99 20.13
CA HIS A 89 17.00 5.76 20.71
C HIS A 89 16.92 7.26 20.38
N SER A 90 17.88 8.03 20.91
CA SER A 90 18.03 9.47 20.64
C SER A 90 16.76 10.28 20.91
N SER A 91 16.10 10.00 22.03
CA SER A 91 14.89 10.72 22.48
C SER A 91 15.18 12.21 22.68
N ARG A 92 14.29 13.05 22.16
CA ARG A 92 14.36 14.52 22.27
C ARG A 92 13.03 15.07 22.75
N ALA A 93 13.08 15.89 23.80
CA ALA A 93 11.93 16.68 24.24
C ALA A 93 11.80 17.93 23.36
N MET A 94 10.57 18.21 22.91
CA MET A 94 10.19 19.35 22.09
C MET A 94 9.03 20.08 22.77
N ASP A 95 8.61 21.22 22.22
CA ASP A 95 7.43 21.92 22.72
C ASP A 95 6.15 21.11 22.45
N GLY A 96 5.63 20.47 23.50
CA GLY A 96 4.36 19.73 23.50
C GLY A 96 4.44 18.28 22.98
N TYR A 97 5.61 17.79 22.60
CA TYR A 97 5.81 16.39 22.18
C TYR A 97 7.24 15.91 22.44
N THR A 98 7.46 14.61 22.31
CA THR A 98 8.79 13.98 22.23
C THR A 98 8.96 13.35 20.86
N VAL A 99 10.20 13.26 20.37
CA VAL A 99 10.55 12.55 19.14
C VAL A 99 11.73 11.62 19.38
N GLU A 100 11.60 10.38 18.91
CA GLU A 100 12.60 9.33 19.01
C GLU A 100 12.93 8.79 17.62
N ASN A 101 14.16 8.30 17.43
CA ASN A 101 14.47 7.48 16.28
C ASN A 101 13.99 6.05 16.56
N ILE A 102 13.41 5.41 15.55
CA ILE A 102 12.90 4.04 15.67
C ILE A 102 13.28 3.23 14.43
N ALA A 103 13.66 1.98 14.66
CA ALA A 103 13.71 0.94 13.63
C ALA A 103 12.90 -0.29 14.08
N ILE A 104 12.10 -0.84 13.17
CA ILE A 104 11.37 -2.10 13.37
C ILE A 104 11.68 -3.07 12.25
N GLU A 105 11.69 -4.37 12.53
CA GLU A 105 11.87 -5.39 11.51
C GLU A 105 10.54 -5.65 10.78
N SER A 106 10.53 -5.38 9.47
CA SER A 106 9.41 -5.65 8.58
C SER A 106 9.24 -7.14 8.32
N PHE A 107 10.33 -7.80 7.97
CA PHE A 107 10.48 -9.24 7.75
C PHE A 107 11.97 -9.60 7.92
N PRO A 108 12.36 -10.87 8.09
CA PRO A 108 13.73 -11.23 8.50
C PRO A 108 14.82 -10.52 7.67
N GLY A 109 15.61 -9.69 8.34
CA GLY A 109 16.70 -8.89 7.76
C GLY A 109 16.29 -7.59 7.07
N PHE A 110 15.00 -7.22 7.06
CA PHE A 110 14.46 -6.03 6.43
C PHE A 110 13.85 -5.06 7.44
N TYR A 111 14.35 -3.82 7.47
CA TYR A 111 14.02 -2.84 8.50
C TYR A 111 13.24 -1.65 7.95
N ILE A 112 12.36 -1.14 8.79
CA ILE A 112 11.63 0.10 8.59
C ILE A 112 12.21 1.10 9.59
N THR A 113 12.79 2.17 9.07
CA THR A 113 13.39 3.25 9.84
C THR A 113 12.46 4.47 9.87
N GLY A 114 12.51 5.23 10.95
CA GLY A 114 11.67 6.40 11.08
C GLY A 114 11.82 7.16 12.38
N ASN A 115 10.80 7.95 12.66
CA ASN A 115 10.65 8.69 13.90
C ASN A 115 9.30 8.42 14.56
N LEU A 116 9.33 8.20 15.87
CA LEU A 116 8.15 8.08 16.70
C LEU A 116 7.94 9.40 17.45
N TYR A 117 6.84 10.08 17.17
CA TYR A 117 6.43 11.30 17.86
C TYR A 117 5.35 10.94 18.88
N LYS A 118 5.49 11.41 20.12
CA LYS A 118 4.53 11.13 21.20
C LYS A 118 4.14 12.42 21.91
N PRO A 119 2.87 12.62 22.29
CA PRO A 119 2.50 13.75 23.16
C PRO A 119 3.29 13.68 24.48
N VAL A 120 3.58 14.84 25.08
CA VAL A 120 4.21 14.89 26.41
C VAL A 120 3.35 14.27 27.51
N SER A 121 2.03 14.32 27.33
CA SER A 121 1.05 13.75 28.26
C SER A 121 0.28 12.63 27.56
N LEU A 122 0.85 11.42 27.58
CA LEU A 122 0.17 10.22 27.11
C LEU A 122 -1.00 9.88 28.03
N LYS A 123 -2.13 9.52 27.43
CA LYS A 123 -3.26 8.86 28.10
C LYS A 123 -3.01 7.35 28.16
N GLU A 124 -3.87 6.61 28.84
CA GLU A 124 -3.86 5.15 28.79
C GLU A 124 -4.06 4.62 27.37
N LYS A 125 -4.93 5.28 26.59
CA LYS A 125 -5.24 4.97 25.19
C LYS A 125 -5.20 6.22 24.32
N ASN A 126 -4.26 6.26 23.38
CA ASN A 126 -4.01 7.41 22.51
C ASN A 126 -4.36 7.06 21.06
N PRO A 127 -4.87 8.03 20.28
CA PRO A 127 -4.95 7.84 18.84
C PRO A 127 -3.55 7.67 18.26
N ALA A 128 -3.42 6.96 17.14
CA ALA A 128 -2.15 6.83 16.45
C ALA A 128 -2.27 7.18 14.97
N VAL A 129 -1.19 7.71 14.38
CA VAL A 129 -1.18 8.13 12.98
C VAL A 129 0.06 7.61 12.26
N LEU A 130 -0.14 6.87 11.18
CA LEU A 130 0.90 6.54 10.22
C LEU A 130 1.17 7.75 9.34
N CYS A 131 2.43 8.14 9.18
CA CYS A 131 2.82 9.36 8.48
C CYS A 131 3.84 9.08 7.36
N PRO A 132 3.46 8.35 6.29
CA PRO A 132 4.34 8.15 5.15
C PRO A 132 4.64 9.48 4.43
N HIS A 133 5.71 9.49 3.65
CA HIS A 133 6.11 10.64 2.85
C HIS A 133 6.14 10.34 1.34
N GLY A 134 6.22 11.40 0.52
CA GLY A 134 6.37 11.29 -0.94
C GLY A 134 7.82 11.22 -1.39
N HIS A 135 8.05 11.28 -2.70
CA HIS A 135 9.37 11.14 -3.33
C HIS A 135 10.24 12.39 -3.14
N ALA A 136 11.21 12.31 -2.21
CA ALA A 136 12.42 13.15 -2.19
C ALA A 136 13.47 12.47 -1.30
N ALA A 137 14.75 12.73 -1.54
CA ALA A 137 15.89 12.05 -0.88
C ALA A 137 15.70 11.90 0.64
N ASP A 138 15.49 13.03 1.33
CA ASP A 138 15.33 13.12 2.79
C ASP A 138 13.93 13.59 3.19
N LYS A 139 12.90 13.17 2.46
CA LYS A 139 11.55 13.77 2.61
C LYS A 139 10.96 13.62 4.00
N ARG A 140 11.29 12.56 4.77
CA ARG A 140 10.88 12.42 6.17
C ARG A 140 11.33 13.60 7.04
N PHE A 141 12.49 14.18 6.74
CA PHE A 141 13.06 15.32 7.45
C PHE A 141 12.66 16.67 6.86
N ALA A 142 11.86 16.68 5.79
CA ALA A 142 11.36 17.93 5.22
C ALA A 142 10.36 18.61 6.17
N GLU A 143 10.36 19.94 6.12
CA GLU A 143 9.59 20.80 7.03
C GLU A 143 8.10 20.43 7.09
N ASP A 144 7.49 20.08 5.96
CA ASP A 144 6.08 19.69 5.89
C ASP A 144 5.78 18.37 6.62
N VAL A 145 6.69 17.39 6.56
CA VAL A 145 6.53 16.10 7.25
C VAL A 145 6.81 16.26 8.74
N LEU A 146 7.82 17.05 9.10
CA LEU A 146 8.14 17.37 10.50
C LEU A 146 6.97 18.12 11.16
N LYS A 147 6.45 19.18 10.52
CA LYS A 147 5.33 19.96 11.06
C LYS A 147 4.06 19.13 11.18
N ARG A 148 3.72 18.33 10.16
CA ARG A 148 2.55 17.44 10.23
C ARG A 148 2.65 16.46 11.39
N SER A 149 3.81 15.82 11.57
CA SER A 149 4.02 14.83 12.63
C SER A 149 4.02 15.48 14.02
N ALA A 150 4.72 16.61 14.18
CA ALA A 150 4.73 17.36 15.43
C ALA A 150 3.35 17.89 15.81
N ALA A 151 2.59 18.46 14.86
CA ALA A 151 1.27 18.99 15.12
C ALA A 151 0.30 17.90 15.60
N LEU A 152 0.26 16.76 14.91
CA LEU A 152 -0.55 15.61 15.31
C LEU A 152 -0.16 15.08 16.70
N ALA A 153 1.15 15.02 16.99
CA ALA A 153 1.62 14.62 18.31
C ALA A 153 1.20 15.59 19.41
N ARG A 154 1.31 16.90 19.18
CA ARG A 154 0.83 17.93 20.12
C ARG A 154 -0.68 17.87 20.34
N MET A 155 -1.44 17.40 19.35
CA MET A 155 -2.89 17.16 19.46
C MET A 155 -3.24 15.86 20.19
N GLY A 156 -2.25 15.06 20.59
CA GLY A 156 -2.43 13.86 21.42
C GLY A 156 -2.23 12.53 20.69
N ALA A 157 -1.79 12.52 19.44
CA ALA A 157 -1.57 11.28 18.69
C ALA A 157 -0.14 10.73 18.81
N ILE A 158 0.01 9.41 18.86
CA ILE A 158 1.30 8.75 18.63
C ILE A 158 1.52 8.69 17.11
N VAL A 159 2.54 9.33 16.59
CA VAL A 159 2.78 9.42 15.14
C VAL A 159 4.03 8.63 14.76
N PHE A 160 3.90 7.73 13.79
CA PHE A 160 5.05 7.05 13.19
C PHE A 160 5.28 7.60 11.79
N ALA A 161 6.29 8.46 11.64
CA ALA A 161 6.79 8.88 10.33
C ALA A 161 7.93 7.96 9.91
N TYR A 162 7.79 7.25 8.79
CA TYR A 162 8.73 6.21 8.37
C TYR A 162 9.21 6.42 6.93
N ASP A 163 10.37 5.85 6.63
CA ASP A 163 11.01 5.97 5.34
C ASP A 163 10.28 5.18 4.27
N MET A 164 10.05 5.83 3.14
CA MET A 164 9.67 5.16 1.90
C MET A 164 10.83 4.28 1.41
N ILE A 165 10.51 3.12 0.85
CA ILE A 165 11.50 2.21 0.25
C ILE A 165 12.42 2.97 -0.70
N GLY A 166 13.73 2.88 -0.48
CA GLY A 166 14.77 3.52 -1.29
C GLY A 166 15.09 4.98 -0.95
N TYR A 167 14.47 5.55 0.10
CA TYR A 167 14.68 6.93 0.56
C TYR A 167 15.04 6.98 2.05
N GLY A 168 15.53 8.13 2.52
CA GLY A 168 15.95 8.30 3.91
C GLY A 168 17.00 7.27 4.30
N GLU A 169 16.74 6.48 5.34
CA GLU A 169 17.64 5.41 5.78
C GLU A 169 17.29 4.04 5.15
N SER A 170 16.21 3.96 4.35
CA SER A 170 15.71 2.73 3.73
C SER A 170 16.44 2.40 2.41
N HIS A 171 17.73 2.17 2.46
CA HIS A 171 18.57 1.85 1.28
C HIS A 171 18.83 0.36 1.06
N GLN A 172 18.13 -0.52 1.76
CA GLN A 172 18.26 -1.98 1.61
C GLN A 172 17.91 -2.46 0.19
N VAL A 173 17.03 -1.72 -0.49
CA VAL A 173 16.68 -1.88 -1.90
C VAL A 173 16.47 -0.51 -2.54
N ASN A 174 16.54 -0.43 -3.86
CA ASN A 174 16.28 0.81 -4.59
C ASN A 174 14.78 1.02 -4.86
N HIS A 175 14.37 2.29 -4.94
CA HIS A 175 12.97 2.65 -5.18
C HIS A 175 12.44 2.31 -6.59
N ARG A 176 13.31 1.98 -7.55
CA ARG A 176 12.92 1.67 -8.95
C ARG A 176 12.62 0.19 -9.18
N MET A 177 12.69 -0.65 -8.14
CA MET A 177 12.49 -2.08 -8.31
C MET A 177 11.02 -2.43 -8.62
N PRO A 178 10.74 -3.49 -9.41
CA PRO A 178 9.38 -3.84 -9.82
C PRO A 178 8.41 -4.12 -8.66
N ILE A 179 8.92 -4.55 -7.51
CA ILE A 179 8.12 -4.92 -6.32
C ILE A 179 8.03 -3.78 -5.28
N VAL A 180 8.39 -2.54 -5.63
CA VAL A 180 8.41 -1.43 -4.65
C VAL A 180 7.04 -1.18 -4.02
N LEU A 181 5.95 -1.30 -4.80
CA LEU A 181 4.59 -1.15 -4.30
C LEU A 181 4.25 -2.21 -3.24
N LEU A 182 4.68 -3.46 -3.47
CA LEU A 182 4.52 -4.55 -2.52
C LEU A 182 5.24 -4.24 -1.21
N LEU A 183 6.52 -3.90 -1.28
CA LEU A 183 7.34 -3.64 -0.09
C LEU A 183 6.85 -2.40 0.68
N GLN A 184 6.44 -1.32 0.01
CA GLN A 184 5.87 -0.15 0.68
C GLN A 184 4.55 -0.46 1.36
N THR A 185 3.67 -1.21 0.70
CA THR A 185 2.38 -1.60 1.27
C THR A 185 2.59 -2.51 2.47
N TRP A 186 3.52 -3.46 2.36
CA TRP A 186 3.90 -4.33 3.46
C TRP A 186 4.50 -3.55 4.62
N ASN A 187 5.44 -2.63 4.38
CA ASN A 187 6.00 -1.79 5.43
C ASN A 187 4.91 -0.96 6.13
N SER A 188 3.97 -0.40 5.36
CA SER A 188 2.84 0.37 5.91
C SER A 188 1.97 -0.51 6.82
N ARG A 189 1.68 -1.76 6.42
CA ARG A 189 1.00 -2.74 7.27
C ARG A 189 1.80 -3.07 8.52
N ARG A 190 3.11 -3.31 8.41
CA ARG A 190 3.97 -3.61 9.56
C ARG A 190 4.04 -2.44 10.54
N VAL A 191 4.02 -1.20 10.06
CA VAL A 191 3.91 -0.01 10.93
C VAL A 191 2.55 0.04 11.62
N LEU A 192 1.46 -0.27 10.92
CA LEU A 192 0.12 -0.35 11.51
C LEU A 192 0.07 -1.39 12.62
N GLU A 193 0.53 -2.61 12.34
CA GLU A 193 0.62 -3.71 13.29
C GLU A 193 1.48 -3.34 14.51
N TYR A 194 2.61 -2.65 14.31
CA TYR A 194 3.43 -2.15 15.42
C TYR A 194 2.67 -1.15 16.29
N LEU A 195 1.96 -0.19 15.68
CA LEU A 195 1.16 0.77 16.46
C LEU A 195 0.05 0.06 17.23
N LEU A 196 -0.65 -0.88 16.60
CA LEU A 196 -1.71 -1.68 17.23
C LEU A 196 -1.21 -2.59 18.35
N SER A 197 0.05 -3.05 18.29
CA SER A 197 0.65 -3.87 19.35
C SER A 197 1.01 -3.08 20.60
N ARG A 198 1.02 -1.74 20.54
CA ARG A 198 1.39 -0.92 21.69
C ARG A 198 0.24 -0.84 22.71
N PRO A 199 0.53 -1.02 24.01
CA PRO A 199 -0.50 -0.95 25.04
C PRO A 199 -1.10 0.46 25.19
N ASP A 200 -0.35 1.51 24.82
CA ASP A 200 -0.76 2.92 24.91
C ASP A 200 -1.50 3.44 23.67
N VAL A 201 -1.77 2.58 22.68
CA VAL A 201 -2.53 2.91 21.48
C VAL A 201 -3.97 2.40 21.60
N ASP A 202 -4.90 3.22 21.12
CA ASP A 202 -6.31 2.90 20.93
C ASP A 202 -6.52 2.31 19.53
N PRO A 203 -6.88 1.02 19.41
CA PRO A 203 -7.02 0.36 18.11
C PRO A 203 -8.18 0.92 17.27
N ASP A 204 -9.16 1.58 17.90
CA ASP A 204 -10.31 2.17 17.20
C ASP A 204 -10.04 3.61 16.70
N ARG A 205 -8.85 4.16 17.00
CA ARG A 205 -8.46 5.53 16.62
C ARG A 205 -7.12 5.56 15.90
N ILE A 206 -7.04 4.83 14.80
CA ILE A 206 -5.90 4.84 13.88
C ILE A 206 -6.20 5.71 12.65
N GLY A 207 -5.25 6.59 12.33
CA GLY A 207 -5.26 7.37 11.11
C GLY A 207 -4.01 7.13 10.26
N MET A 208 -4.04 7.59 9.01
CA MET A 208 -2.88 7.60 8.13
C MET A 208 -2.92 8.83 7.23
N THR A 209 -1.79 9.52 7.05
CA THR A 209 -1.72 10.71 6.20
C THR A 209 -0.34 10.93 5.59
N GLY A 210 -0.32 11.25 4.29
CA GLY A 210 0.89 11.57 3.55
C GLY A 210 0.57 12.35 2.27
N GLY A 211 1.55 13.11 1.78
CA GLY A 211 1.44 13.88 0.53
C GLY A 211 2.15 13.20 -0.64
N SER A 212 1.68 13.42 -1.88
CA SER A 212 2.23 12.82 -3.10
C SER A 212 2.28 11.28 -3.01
N GLY A 213 3.44 10.64 -3.18
CA GLY A 213 3.60 9.18 -2.99
C GLY A 213 3.22 8.69 -1.59
N GLY A 214 3.26 9.55 -0.57
CA GLY A 214 2.72 9.25 0.75
C GLY A 214 1.19 9.09 0.74
N GLY A 215 0.51 9.88 -0.09
CA GLY A 215 -0.94 9.77 -0.29
C GLY A 215 -1.31 8.48 -1.01
N THR A 216 -0.52 8.06 -2.01
CA THR A 216 -0.69 6.74 -2.65
C THR A 216 -0.58 5.61 -1.62
N GLN A 217 0.42 5.64 -0.74
CA GLN A 217 0.55 4.67 0.36
C GLN A 217 -0.69 4.69 1.28
N THR A 218 -1.20 5.88 1.61
CA THR A 218 -2.43 6.03 2.41
C THR A 218 -3.64 5.39 1.73
N PHE A 219 -3.88 5.66 0.45
CA PHE A 219 -5.01 5.09 -0.28
C PHE A 219 -4.93 3.57 -0.39
N ILE A 220 -3.74 3.03 -0.65
CA ILE A 220 -3.55 1.59 -0.80
C ILE A 220 -3.76 0.88 0.54
N LEU A 221 -3.15 1.36 1.63
CA LEU A 221 -3.34 0.70 2.94
C LEU A 221 -4.80 0.80 3.41
N ALA A 222 -5.43 1.96 3.31
CA ALA A 222 -6.84 2.14 3.70
C ALA A 222 -7.83 1.34 2.84
N ALA A 223 -7.43 0.92 1.64
CA ALA A 223 -8.24 -0.01 0.86
C ALA A 223 -8.12 -1.44 1.40
N LEU A 224 -6.99 -1.82 2.00
CA LEU A 224 -6.65 -3.19 2.36
C LEU A 224 -6.91 -3.56 3.83
N GLU A 225 -6.83 -2.58 4.73
CA GLU A 225 -6.97 -2.71 6.19
C GLU A 225 -8.18 -1.95 6.74
#